data_AF-A0A518HKU1-F1
#
_entry.id   AF-A0A518HKU1-F1
#
_cell.length_a   1.000
_cell.length_b   1.000
_cell.length_c   1.000
_cell.angle_alpha   90.00
_cell.angle_beta   90.00
_cell.angle_gamma   90.00
#
_symmetry.space_group_name_H-M   'P 1'
#
loop_
_entity.id
_entity.type
_entity.pdbx_description
1 polymer ?
#
loop_
_entity_poly.entity_id
_entity_poly.type
_entity_poly.pdbx_seq_one_letter_code
_entity_poly.pdbx_strand_id
1 'polypeptide(L)'
;MAEKAAEAGTPVSDKTVSAWLNSLKIGFRKMIKTISGGLSADREQQFDLIAGHVESYQAAGNPVFSIDTKSKEFLGRLYRAGRIRTTEPIEAFDHDFPSWADGVVIPHGIYDIGRNAGHVNIGLSHETSRFATDSLKWYWNRIGKRCYPDTNSILLLCDCGGSNSASKYIFKHYLQKLVDTIGIEIRVAHYPSYCSKYNPIERRFFPHLGRACSGMLFDKLETVVKLMRNTSTRTGLRTTVNVLRGLYETGENATATMKAALRTVFDEQIPRWNYRFSPINRH
;
A
#
# COMPACT_ATOMS: atom_id res chain seq x y z
N MET A 1 1.21 13.15 36.73
CA MET A 1 0.07 12.86 37.64
C MET A 1 0.57 12.73 39.07
N ALA A 2 1.60 11.91 39.33
CA ALA A 2 2.26 11.88 40.64
C ALA A 2 2.83 13.26 41.06
N GLU A 3 3.52 13.96 40.15
CA GLU A 3 4.00 15.34 40.38
C GLU A 3 2.84 16.31 40.69
N LYS A 4 1.77 16.30 39.88
CA LYS A 4 0.57 17.12 40.13
C LYS A 4 -0.13 16.83 41.46
N ALA A 5 -0.09 15.57 41.92
CA ALA A 5 -0.65 15.19 43.22
C ALA A 5 0.25 15.63 44.38
N ALA A 6 1.57 15.63 44.17
CA ALA A 6 2.54 16.20 45.11
C ALA A 6 2.38 17.73 45.22
N GLU A 7 2.17 18.44 44.11
CA GLU A 7 1.84 19.88 44.09
C GLU A 7 0.52 20.20 44.80
N ALA A 8 -0.46 19.29 44.75
CA ALA A 8 -1.73 19.40 45.47
C ALA A 8 -1.66 18.94 46.95
N GLY A 9 -0.46 18.72 47.48
CA GLY A 9 -0.24 18.38 48.90
C GLY A 9 -0.55 16.93 49.28
N THR A 10 -0.79 16.04 48.31
CA THR A 10 -1.06 14.61 48.53
C THR A 10 -0.09 13.76 47.71
N PRO A 11 1.20 13.68 48.09
CA PRO A 11 2.20 12.96 47.32
C PRO A 11 1.84 11.46 47.24
N VAL A 12 1.73 10.95 46.02
CA VAL A 12 1.43 9.54 45.74
C VAL A 12 2.45 8.95 44.79
N SER A 13 2.75 7.66 44.97
CA SER A 13 3.69 6.94 44.12
C SER A 13 3.13 6.70 42.71
N ASP A 14 3.99 6.58 41.71
CA ASP A 14 3.59 6.19 40.35
C ASP A 14 2.86 4.84 40.29
N LYS A 15 3.15 3.94 41.23
CA LYS A 15 2.42 2.66 41.38
C LYS A 15 0.98 2.89 41.81
N THR A 16 0.74 3.79 42.76
CA THR A 16 -0.60 4.18 43.23
C THR A 16 -1.39 4.84 42.12
N VAL A 17 -0.76 5.77 41.38
CA VAL A 17 -1.37 6.43 40.21
C VAL A 17 -1.71 5.41 39.13
N SER A 18 -0.82 4.46 38.84
CA SER A 18 -1.07 3.40 37.85
C SER A 18 -2.23 2.48 38.28
N ALA A 19 -2.33 2.13 39.56
CA ALA A 19 -3.44 1.35 40.09
C ALA A 19 -4.78 2.08 39.97
N TRP A 20 -4.81 3.40 40.20
CA TRP A 20 -6.01 4.23 40.02
C TRP A 20 -6.40 4.38 38.55
N LEU A 21 -5.44 4.59 37.65
CA LEU A 21 -5.73 4.62 36.21
C LEU A 21 -6.32 3.28 35.74
N ASN A 22 -5.75 2.16 36.22
CA ASN A 22 -6.27 0.82 35.93
C ASN A 22 -7.68 0.59 36.49
N SER A 23 -7.97 1.02 37.73
CA SER A 23 -9.32 0.89 38.32
C SER A 23 -10.35 1.74 37.57
N LEU A 24 -9.94 2.89 37.05
CA LEU A 24 -10.74 3.76 36.18
C LEU A 24 -10.78 3.28 34.71
N LYS A 25 -10.12 2.16 34.38
CA LYS A 25 -9.98 1.62 33.00
C LYS A 25 -9.33 2.61 32.02
N ILE A 26 -8.60 3.58 32.54
CA ILE A 26 -7.80 4.54 31.79
C ILE A 26 -6.45 3.88 31.54
N GLY A 27 -6.14 3.65 30.28
CA GLY A 27 -4.87 3.07 29.88
C GLY A 27 -4.40 3.69 28.57
N PHE A 28 -3.17 3.36 28.18
CA PHE A 28 -2.66 3.75 26.87
C PHE A 28 -3.52 3.11 25.77
N ARG A 29 -4.24 3.96 25.02
CA ARG A 29 -5.00 3.54 23.84
C ARG A 29 -4.24 3.99 22.61
N LYS A 30 -4.04 3.10 21.65
CA LYS A 30 -3.60 3.49 20.31
C LYS A 30 -4.73 4.28 19.66
N MET A 31 -4.41 5.40 19.01
CA MET A 31 -5.39 6.08 18.16
C MET A 31 -5.90 5.12 17.07
N ILE A 32 -7.22 4.99 16.95
CA ILE A 32 -7.87 4.20 15.91
C ILE A 32 -8.54 5.17 14.94
N LYS A 33 -8.24 5.04 13.64
CA LYS A 33 -8.83 5.86 12.58
C LYS A 33 -10.21 5.32 12.18
N THR A 34 -11.22 5.47 13.05
CA THR A 34 -12.59 4.96 12.84
C THR A 34 -13.55 5.99 12.27
N ILE A 35 -13.33 7.28 12.52
CA ILE A 35 -14.19 8.38 12.05
C ILE A 35 -13.96 8.58 10.55
N SER A 36 -15.03 8.49 9.75
CA SER A 36 -14.97 8.77 8.31
C SER A 36 -14.88 10.27 8.08
N GLY A 37 -13.94 10.71 7.24
CA GLY A 37 -13.79 12.12 6.86
C GLY A 37 -14.89 12.67 5.95
N GLY A 38 -15.84 11.81 5.54
CA GLY A 38 -17.01 12.20 4.75
C GLY A 38 -18.00 11.04 4.55
N LEU A 39 -19.22 11.39 4.12
CA LEU A 39 -20.23 10.45 3.64
C LEU A 39 -20.17 10.45 2.10
N SER A 40 -20.02 9.28 1.48
CA SER A 40 -20.17 9.13 0.04
C SER A 40 -21.43 8.33 -0.22
N ALA A 41 -22.38 8.92 -0.95
CA ALA A 41 -23.70 8.32 -1.21
C ALA A 41 -23.56 6.93 -1.87
N ASP A 42 -22.61 6.78 -2.78
CA ASP A 42 -22.44 5.54 -3.56
C ASP A 42 -21.48 4.54 -2.88
N ARG A 43 -21.15 4.75 -1.61
CA ARG A 43 -20.14 3.95 -0.90
C ARG A 43 -20.52 2.48 -0.82
N GLU A 44 -21.74 2.20 -0.37
CA GLU A 44 -22.24 0.83 -0.19
C GLU A 44 -22.36 0.11 -1.53
N GLN A 45 -23.00 0.74 -2.50
CA GLN A 45 -23.09 0.25 -3.88
C GLN A 45 -21.70 -0.07 -4.46
N GLN A 46 -20.69 0.77 -4.22
CA GLN A 46 -19.33 0.49 -4.68
C GLN A 46 -18.70 -0.72 -3.99
N PHE A 47 -18.99 -0.96 -2.71
CA PHE A 47 -18.51 -2.16 -2.03
C PHE A 47 -19.14 -3.43 -2.61
N ASP A 48 -20.43 -3.39 -2.92
CA ASP A 48 -21.14 -4.51 -3.54
C ASP A 48 -20.61 -4.79 -4.95
N LEU A 49 -20.37 -3.75 -5.74
CA LEU A 49 -19.73 -3.88 -7.06
C LEU A 49 -18.33 -4.50 -6.97
N ILE A 50 -17.50 -4.03 -6.03
CA ILE A 50 -16.17 -4.61 -5.81
C ILE A 50 -16.30 -6.08 -5.41
N ALA A 51 -17.21 -6.43 -4.50
CA ALA A 51 -17.41 -7.80 -4.07
C ALA A 51 -17.83 -8.70 -5.25
N GLY A 52 -18.80 -8.27 -6.06
CA GLY A 52 -19.25 -8.99 -7.25
C GLY A 52 -18.15 -9.15 -8.31
N HIS A 53 -17.34 -8.11 -8.54
CA HIS A 53 -16.18 -8.22 -9.42
C HIS A 53 -15.15 -9.22 -8.90
N VAL A 54 -14.84 -9.19 -7.60
CA VAL A 54 -13.88 -10.14 -7.00
C VAL A 54 -14.38 -11.57 -7.17
N GLU A 55 -15.65 -11.83 -6.86
CA GLU A 55 -16.26 -13.16 -7.01
C GLU A 55 -16.22 -13.64 -8.47
N SER A 56 -16.66 -12.79 -9.40
CA SER A 56 -16.68 -13.11 -10.83
C SER A 56 -15.28 -13.40 -11.40
N TYR A 57 -14.27 -12.60 -11.04
CA TYR A 57 -12.90 -12.83 -11.51
C TYR A 57 -12.31 -14.12 -10.92
N GLN A 58 -12.54 -14.38 -9.63
CA GLN A 58 -12.07 -15.60 -8.99
C GLN A 58 -12.74 -16.85 -9.57
N ALA A 59 -14.05 -16.81 -9.82
CA ALA A 59 -14.80 -17.89 -10.46
C ALA A 59 -14.30 -18.18 -11.89
N ALA A 60 -13.87 -17.15 -12.62
CA ALA A 60 -13.28 -17.27 -13.95
C ALA A 60 -11.79 -17.66 -13.95
N GLY A 61 -11.16 -17.88 -12.78
CA GLY A 61 -9.74 -18.18 -12.66
C GLY A 61 -8.81 -16.98 -12.94
N ASN A 62 -9.37 -15.77 -13.05
CA ASN A 62 -8.62 -14.54 -13.28
C ASN A 62 -8.04 -13.97 -11.97
N PRO A 63 -6.87 -13.31 -12.02
CA PRO A 63 -6.25 -12.72 -10.86
C PRO A 63 -7.00 -11.48 -10.36
N VAL A 64 -7.02 -11.34 -9.03
CA VAL A 64 -7.44 -10.12 -8.33
C VAL A 64 -6.25 -9.60 -7.53
N PHE A 65 -5.76 -8.43 -7.92
CA PHE A 65 -4.65 -7.75 -7.26
C PHE A 65 -5.13 -6.51 -6.54
N SER A 66 -4.80 -6.42 -5.25
CA SER A 66 -4.96 -5.21 -4.45
C SER A 66 -3.61 -4.51 -4.38
N ILE A 67 -3.54 -3.27 -4.87
CA ILE A 67 -2.30 -2.49 -4.92
C ILE A 67 -2.41 -1.23 -4.08
N ASP A 68 -1.27 -0.82 -3.53
CA ASP A 68 -1.12 0.43 -2.79
C ASP A 68 0.37 0.73 -2.57
N THR A 69 0.70 2.00 -2.31
CA THR A 69 2.03 2.39 -1.86
C THR A 69 2.03 2.53 -0.35
N LYS A 70 2.91 1.76 0.31
CA LYS A 70 3.15 1.97 1.74
C LYS A 70 3.90 3.28 1.94
N SER A 71 3.68 3.91 3.10
CA SER A 71 4.38 5.14 3.50
C SER A 71 5.87 5.10 3.16
N LYS A 72 6.37 6.19 2.59
CA LYS A 72 7.80 6.37 2.30
C LYS A 72 8.63 6.19 3.57
N GLU A 73 9.77 5.54 3.40
CA GLU A 73 10.70 5.21 4.45
C GLU A 73 12.07 5.81 4.10
N PHE A 74 12.82 6.24 5.11
CA PHE A 74 14.16 6.79 4.91
C PHE A 74 15.23 5.77 5.31
N LEU A 75 16.30 5.72 4.52
CA LEU A 75 17.51 4.95 4.80
C LEU A 75 18.43 5.75 5.72
N GLY A 76 19.20 5.05 6.54
CA GLY A 76 20.18 5.62 7.46
C GLY A 76 19.85 5.37 8.93
N ARG A 77 20.55 6.08 9.80
CA ARG A 77 20.45 5.92 11.27
C ARG A 77 19.25 6.65 11.90
N LEU A 78 18.11 6.68 11.23
CA LEU A 78 16.90 7.34 11.74
C LEU A 78 16.15 6.42 12.70
N TYR A 79 15.61 6.98 13.77
CA TYR A 79 14.89 6.25 14.81
C TYR A 79 13.61 5.60 14.25
N ARG A 80 13.33 4.39 14.74
CA ARG A 80 12.14 3.61 14.35
C ARG A 80 11.52 2.98 15.58
N ALA A 81 10.22 3.23 15.76
CA ALA A 81 9.47 2.65 16.87
C ALA A 81 9.43 1.11 16.78
N GLY A 82 9.83 0.45 17.87
CA GLY A 82 9.75 -1.00 18.04
C GLY A 82 10.78 -1.51 19.04
N ARG A 83 10.85 -2.83 19.17
CA ARG A 83 11.84 -3.52 20.03
C ARG A 83 12.39 -4.71 19.29
N ILE A 84 13.71 -4.85 19.30
CA ILE A 84 14.43 -5.93 18.65
C ILE A 84 15.23 -6.71 19.68
N ARG A 85 15.48 -7.99 19.41
CA ARG A 85 16.38 -8.81 20.22
C ARG A 85 17.79 -8.67 19.66
N THR A 86 18.64 -7.96 20.39
CA THR A 86 20.03 -7.67 20.06
C THR A 86 20.88 -7.78 21.32
N THR A 87 22.17 -8.10 21.18
CA THR A 87 23.13 -8.14 22.29
C THR A 87 23.50 -6.73 22.77
N GLU A 88 23.42 -5.74 21.88
CA GLU A 88 23.75 -4.34 22.15
C GLU A 88 22.72 -3.39 21.53
N PRO A 89 22.46 -2.22 22.13
CA PRO A 89 21.56 -1.21 21.56
C PRO A 89 22.02 -0.77 20.17
N ILE A 90 21.07 -0.58 19.24
CA ILE A 90 21.36 0.04 17.95
C ILE A 90 21.24 1.56 18.12
N GLU A 91 22.32 2.27 17.80
CA GLU A 91 22.35 3.74 17.82
C GLU A 91 21.59 4.33 16.62
N ALA A 92 20.70 5.27 16.92
CA ALA A 92 20.02 6.12 15.95
C ALA A 92 20.34 7.59 16.29
N PHE A 93 20.12 8.49 15.34
CA PHE A 93 20.16 9.93 15.59
C PHE A 93 19.12 10.31 16.65
N ASP A 94 19.44 11.36 17.41
CA ASP A 94 18.54 11.93 18.41
C ASP A 94 17.37 12.70 17.79
N HIS A 95 17.50 13.08 16.51
CA HIS A 95 16.48 13.72 15.69
C HIS A 95 16.33 13.05 14.31
N ASP A 96 15.08 12.94 13.85
CA ASP A 96 14.75 12.31 12.57
C ASP A 96 14.52 13.34 11.46
N PHE A 97 15.60 13.95 10.93
CA PHE A 97 15.50 14.84 9.78
C PHE A 97 15.64 14.07 8.45
N PRO A 98 14.70 14.22 7.49
CA PRO A 98 14.81 13.60 6.17
C PRO A 98 16.09 13.94 5.40
N SER A 99 16.69 15.11 5.66
CA SER A 99 17.96 15.53 5.05
C SER A 99 19.18 14.73 5.55
N TRP A 100 19.05 14.01 6.66
CA TRP A 100 20.10 13.14 7.20
C TRP A 100 19.95 11.70 6.70
N ALA A 101 18.97 11.43 5.85
CA ALA A 101 18.77 10.13 5.24
C ALA A 101 19.78 9.88 4.12
N ASP A 102 20.31 8.66 4.06
CA ASP A 102 21.18 8.20 2.97
C ASP A 102 20.41 7.93 1.66
N GLY A 103 19.08 7.93 1.75
CA GLY A 103 18.19 7.72 0.62
C GLY A 103 16.74 7.49 1.04
N VAL A 104 15.88 7.31 0.05
CA VAL A 104 14.45 7.02 0.25
C VAL A 104 14.11 5.63 -0.26
N VAL A 105 13.22 4.95 0.45
CA VAL A 105 12.61 3.67 0.10
C VAL A 105 11.11 3.87 -0.01
N ILE A 106 10.57 3.59 -1.18
CA ILE A 106 9.14 3.70 -1.47
C ILE A 106 8.61 2.29 -1.76
N PRO A 107 8.00 1.59 -0.77
CA PRO A 107 7.51 0.24 -0.97
C PRO A 107 6.14 0.28 -1.67
N HIS A 108 6.11 -0.09 -2.95
CA HIS A 108 4.84 -0.33 -3.65
C HIS A 108 4.47 -1.81 -3.57
N GLY A 109 3.29 -2.07 -3.01
CA GLY A 109 2.81 -3.41 -2.73
C GLY A 109 1.80 -3.90 -3.76
N ILE A 110 1.85 -5.21 -4.02
CA ILE A 110 0.87 -5.94 -4.82
C ILE A 110 0.48 -7.16 -4.00
N TYR A 111 -0.80 -7.22 -3.60
CA TYR A 111 -1.36 -8.36 -2.89
C TYR A 111 -2.28 -9.15 -3.80
N ASP A 112 -1.89 -10.40 -4.05
CA ASP A 112 -2.68 -11.40 -4.74
C ASP A 112 -3.67 -12.03 -3.77
N ILE A 113 -4.95 -11.71 -3.95
CA ILE A 113 -6.02 -12.16 -3.07
C ILE A 113 -6.26 -13.66 -3.22
N GLY A 114 -6.19 -14.18 -4.45
CA GLY A 114 -6.48 -15.59 -4.73
C GLY A 114 -5.41 -16.53 -4.18
N ARG A 115 -4.14 -16.14 -4.33
CA ARG A 115 -2.99 -16.95 -3.89
C ARG A 115 -2.53 -16.63 -2.47
N ASN A 116 -3.13 -15.63 -1.81
CA ASN A 116 -2.67 -15.08 -0.54
C ASN A 116 -1.15 -14.78 -0.58
N ALA A 117 -0.69 -14.08 -1.62
CA ALA A 117 0.73 -13.80 -1.85
C ALA A 117 0.98 -12.29 -1.95
N GLY A 118 2.05 -11.83 -1.30
CA GLY A 118 2.50 -10.44 -1.34
C GLY A 118 3.74 -10.26 -2.22
N HIS A 119 3.79 -9.15 -2.93
CA HIS A 119 4.99 -8.68 -3.61
C HIS A 119 5.23 -7.21 -3.29
N VAL A 120 6.50 -6.84 -3.09
CA VAL A 120 6.93 -5.45 -2.91
C VAL A 120 7.97 -5.10 -3.96
N ASN A 121 7.70 -4.03 -4.72
CA ASN A 121 8.74 -3.33 -5.45
C ASN A 121 9.16 -2.09 -4.66
N ILE A 122 10.45 -2.01 -4.34
CA ILE A 122 11.04 -0.86 -3.65
C ILE A 122 11.51 0.15 -4.70
N GLY A 123 10.85 1.30 -4.75
CA GLY A 123 11.31 2.47 -5.51
C GLY A 123 12.33 3.30 -4.72
N LEU A 124 13.22 3.97 -5.44
CA LEU A 124 14.32 4.76 -4.87
C LEU A 124 14.27 6.26 -5.21
N SER A 125 13.21 6.73 -5.88
CA SER A 125 13.04 8.14 -6.22
C SER A 125 11.68 8.68 -5.73
N HIS A 126 10.62 8.55 -6.53
CA HIS A 126 9.33 9.17 -6.28
C HIS A 126 8.19 8.21 -6.56
N GLU A 127 7.12 8.38 -5.79
CA GLU A 127 5.87 7.67 -5.98
C GLU A 127 5.05 8.34 -7.09
N THR A 128 5.04 7.75 -8.28
CA THR A 128 4.31 8.27 -9.45
C THR A 128 3.41 7.20 -10.06
N SER A 129 2.47 7.62 -10.92
CA SER A 129 1.66 6.68 -11.69
C SER A 129 2.50 5.76 -12.58
N ARG A 130 3.62 6.28 -13.10
CA ARG A 130 4.59 5.48 -13.86
C ARG A 130 5.27 4.43 -12.98
N PHE A 131 5.66 4.80 -11.76
CA PHE A 131 6.25 3.86 -10.81
C PHE A 131 5.28 2.73 -10.44
N ALA A 132 4.03 3.05 -10.11
CA ALA A 132 3.01 2.06 -9.75
C ALA A 132 2.76 1.06 -10.91
N THR A 133 2.66 1.55 -12.14
CA THR A 133 2.45 0.72 -13.33
C THR A 133 3.68 -0.09 -13.74
N ASP A 134 4.90 0.46 -13.61
CA ASP A 134 6.14 -0.29 -13.80
C ASP A 134 6.32 -1.38 -12.73
N SER A 135 5.90 -1.11 -11.49
CA SER A 135 5.82 -2.13 -10.44
C SER A 135 4.89 -3.27 -10.82
N LEU A 136 3.68 -2.96 -11.27
CA LEU A 136 2.73 -3.98 -11.72
C LEU A 136 3.27 -4.75 -12.94
N LYS A 137 3.90 -4.05 -13.89
CA LYS A 137 4.55 -4.64 -15.06
C LYS A 137 5.64 -5.64 -14.67
N TRP A 138 6.51 -5.27 -13.73
CA TRP A 138 7.58 -6.15 -13.27
C TRP A 138 6.99 -7.40 -12.63
N TYR A 139 6.04 -7.22 -11.70
CA TYR A 139 5.38 -8.34 -11.02
C TYR A 139 4.69 -9.28 -12.02
N TRP A 140 3.91 -8.73 -12.94
CA TRP A 140 3.21 -9.51 -13.95
C TRP A 140 4.19 -10.35 -14.79
N ASN A 141 5.24 -9.72 -15.31
CA ASN A 141 6.20 -10.39 -16.19
C ASN A 141 7.06 -11.45 -15.50
N ARG A 142 7.31 -11.30 -14.20
CA ARG A 142 8.20 -12.21 -13.46
C ARG A 142 7.45 -13.29 -12.69
N ILE A 143 6.27 -12.97 -12.19
CA ILE A 143 5.50 -13.79 -11.27
C ILE A 143 4.09 -14.01 -11.82
N GLY A 144 3.29 -12.94 -11.96
CA GLY A 144 1.86 -13.00 -12.24
C GLY A 144 1.49 -13.90 -13.43
N LYS A 145 2.14 -13.72 -14.59
CA LYS A 145 1.82 -14.51 -15.80
C LYS A 145 2.11 -16.01 -15.67
N ARG A 146 3.04 -16.41 -14.79
CA ARG A 146 3.32 -17.83 -14.51
C ARG A 146 2.29 -18.42 -13.54
N CYS A 147 1.71 -17.55 -12.71
CA CYS A 147 0.69 -17.91 -11.74
C CYS A 147 -0.70 -18.05 -12.36
N TYR A 148 -0.93 -17.35 -13.49
CA TYR A 148 -2.20 -17.27 -14.20
C TYR A 148 -1.98 -17.39 -15.71
N PRO A 149 -1.61 -18.58 -16.23
CA PRO A 149 -1.28 -18.75 -17.65
C PRO A 149 -2.47 -18.53 -18.59
N ASP A 150 -3.70 -18.85 -18.14
CA ASP A 150 -4.91 -18.82 -18.96
C ASP A 150 -5.76 -17.55 -18.72
N THR A 151 -5.19 -16.53 -18.06
CA THR A 151 -5.95 -15.32 -17.76
C THR A 151 -6.24 -14.51 -19.01
N ASN A 152 -7.43 -13.91 -19.05
CA ASN A 152 -7.83 -12.96 -20.09
C ASN A 152 -8.07 -11.54 -19.55
N SER A 153 -8.17 -11.37 -18.23
CA SER A 153 -8.40 -10.08 -17.58
C SER A 153 -7.86 -10.07 -16.16
N ILE A 154 -7.33 -8.93 -15.71
CA ILE A 154 -6.87 -8.70 -14.34
C ILE A 154 -7.82 -7.71 -13.67
N LEU A 155 -8.31 -8.04 -12.48
CA LEU A 155 -9.00 -7.07 -11.62
C LEU A 155 -7.98 -6.40 -10.71
N LEU A 156 -7.88 -5.08 -10.82
CA LEU A 156 -7.00 -4.23 -10.03
C LEU A 156 -7.82 -3.41 -9.03
N LEU A 157 -7.66 -3.72 -7.76
CA LEU A 157 -8.25 -2.97 -6.66
C LEU A 157 -7.26 -1.90 -6.19
N CYS A 158 -7.68 -0.64 -6.28
CA CYS A 158 -6.88 0.51 -5.91
C CYS A 158 -7.60 1.32 -4.84
N ASP A 159 -6.85 2.03 -4.01
CA ASP A 159 -7.39 3.20 -3.33
C ASP A 159 -7.29 4.43 -4.26
N CYS A 160 -7.93 5.54 -3.88
CA CYS A 160 -7.85 6.80 -4.64
C CYS A 160 -6.59 7.62 -4.26
N GLY A 161 -5.45 6.95 -4.07
CA GLY A 161 -4.19 7.54 -3.65
C GLY A 161 -3.52 8.44 -4.70
N GLY A 162 -2.34 8.98 -4.37
CA GLY A 162 -1.65 9.97 -5.18
C GLY A 162 -1.19 9.45 -6.55
N SER A 163 -0.70 8.21 -6.59
CA SER A 163 -0.11 7.54 -7.76
C SER A 163 -1.12 6.74 -8.60
N ASN A 164 -2.25 6.36 -8.01
CA ASN A 164 -3.32 5.56 -8.62
C ASN A 164 -4.68 6.31 -8.66
N SER A 165 -4.67 7.64 -8.50
CA SER A 165 -5.89 8.45 -8.41
C SER A 165 -6.93 8.17 -9.51
N ALA A 166 -8.16 7.91 -9.09
CA ALA A 166 -9.29 7.66 -10.00
C ALA A 166 -9.61 8.83 -10.93
N SER A 167 -9.39 10.08 -10.51
CA SER A 167 -9.70 11.27 -11.30
C SER A 167 -8.56 11.69 -12.25
N LYS A 168 -7.32 11.32 -11.94
CA LYS A 168 -6.16 11.72 -12.76
C LYS A 168 -6.03 10.85 -14.00
N TYR A 169 -5.91 11.52 -15.15
CA TYR A 169 -5.73 10.86 -16.45
C TYR A 169 -4.31 10.29 -16.66
N ILE A 170 -3.32 10.78 -15.90
CA ILE A 170 -1.93 10.30 -16.06
C ILE A 170 -1.81 8.82 -15.63
N PHE A 171 -2.53 8.42 -14.60
CA PHE A 171 -2.61 7.01 -14.19
C PHE A 171 -3.27 6.15 -15.27
N LYS A 172 -4.39 6.61 -15.83
CA LYS A 172 -5.06 5.95 -16.96
C LYS A 172 -4.15 5.80 -18.18
N HIS A 173 -3.35 6.81 -18.49
CA HIS A 173 -2.38 6.77 -19.58
C HIS A 173 -1.34 5.67 -19.38
N TYR A 174 -0.72 5.61 -18.21
CA TYR A 174 0.26 4.57 -17.92
C TYR A 174 -0.37 3.18 -17.82
N LEU A 175 -1.62 3.06 -17.36
CA LEU A 175 -2.36 1.79 -17.38
C LEU A 175 -2.66 1.32 -18.79
N GLN A 176 -3.11 2.19 -19.71
CA GLN A 176 -3.30 1.82 -21.11
C GLN A 176 -1.98 1.29 -21.71
N LYS A 177 -0.87 2.01 -21.51
CA LYS A 177 0.45 1.55 -21.98
C LYS A 177 0.86 0.20 -21.38
N LEU A 178 0.53 -0.02 -20.10
CA LEU A 178 0.78 -1.30 -19.45
C LEU A 178 -0.02 -2.41 -20.12
N VAL A 179 -1.33 -2.22 -20.27
CA VAL A 179 -2.26 -3.16 -20.92
C VAL A 179 -1.79 -3.51 -22.33
N ASP A 180 -1.43 -2.50 -23.12
CA ASP A 180 -0.88 -2.71 -24.47
C ASP A 180 0.43 -3.50 -24.45
N THR A 181 1.24 -3.35 -23.40
CA THR A 181 2.53 -4.06 -23.27
C THR A 181 2.35 -5.51 -22.84
N ILE A 182 1.42 -5.79 -21.91
CA ILE A 182 1.23 -7.13 -21.36
C ILE A 182 0.22 -7.96 -22.16
N GLY A 183 -0.58 -7.31 -23.03
CA GLY A 183 -1.57 -7.97 -23.88
C GLY A 183 -2.79 -8.51 -23.12
N ILE A 184 -3.08 -7.99 -21.93
CA ILE A 184 -4.16 -8.48 -21.05
C ILE A 184 -4.99 -7.30 -20.59
N GLU A 185 -6.31 -7.45 -20.61
CA GLU A 185 -7.24 -6.45 -20.11
C GLU A 185 -6.99 -6.18 -18.61
N ILE A 186 -7.01 -4.92 -18.21
CA ILE A 186 -7.05 -4.54 -16.79
C ILE A 186 -8.35 -3.78 -16.53
N ARG A 187 -9.18 -4.33 -15.64
CA ARG A 187 -10.29 -3.61 -15.00
C ARG A 187 -9.80 -3.04 -13.68
N VAL A 188 -10.10 -1.77 -13.43
CA VAL A 188 -9.78 -1.09 -12.19
C VAL A 188 -11.07 -0.82 -11.43
N ALA A 189 -11.09 -1.17 -10.14
CA ALA A 189 -12.15 -0.80 -9.22
C ALA A 189 -11.55 -0.05 -8.03
N HIS A 190 -11.93 1.22 -7.88
CA HIS A 190 -11.42 2.08 -6.82
C HIS A 190 -12.26 1.96 -5.56
N TYR A 191 -11.60 1.84 -4.40
CA TYR A 191 -12.25 2.09 -3.13
C TYR A 191 -12.57 3.59 -3.01
N PRO A 192 -13.75 3.96 -2.48
CA PRO A 192 -14.11 5.35 -2.26
C PRO A 192 -13.07 6.11 -1.42
N SER A 193 -13.01 7.43 -1.56
CA SER A 193 -12.19 8.28 -0.69
C SER A 193 -12.48 8.01 0.79
N TYR A 194 -11.45 8.09 1.63
CA TYR A 194 -11.51 7.77 3.08
C TYR A 194 -11.85 6.30 3.40
N CYS A 195 -11.90 5.42 2.40
CA CYS A 195 -12.14 3.99 2.55
C CYS A 195 -10.90 3.13 2.26
N SER A 196 -9.68 3.70 2.22
CA SER A 196 -8.43 2.95 1.98
C SER A 196 -8.24 1.77 2.94
N LYS A 197 -8.72 1.87 4.18
CA LYS A 197 -8.70 0.77 5.16
C LYS A 197 -9.43 -0.50 4.72
N TYR A 198 -10.33 -0.40 3.74
CA TYR A 198 -11.05 -1.55 3.20
C TYR A 198 -10.31 -2.20 2.01
N ASN A 199 -9.28 -1.54 1.47
CA ASN A 199 -8.39 -2.13 0.48
C ASN A 199 -7.70 -3.36 1.08
N PRO A 200 -7.81 -4.56 0.48
CA PRO A 200 -7.30 -5.80 1.07
C PRO A 200 -5.83 -5.75 1.46
N ILE A 201 -4.98 -5.10 0.68
CA ILE A 201 -3.56 -4.94 0.95
C ILE A 201 -3.27 -4.28 2.32
N GLU A 202 -4.05 -3.27 2.69
CA GLU A 202 -3.91 -2.51 3.94
C GLU A 202 -4.23 -3.35 5.19
N ARG A 203 -5.07 -4.38 5.05
CA ARG A 203 -5.49 -5.26 6.16
C ARG A 203 -4.85 -6.64 6.14
N ARG A 204 -4.48 -7.16 4.98
CA ARG A 204 -3.98 -8.55 4.81
C ARG A 204 -2.50 -8.64 4.53
N PHE A 205 -1.86 -7.59 4.00
CA PHE A 205 -0.45 -7.65 3.64
C PHE A 205 0.41 -6.64 4.43
N PHE A 206 0.11 -5.35 4.33
CA PHE A 206 0.89 -4.29 4.95
C PHE A 206 1.04 -4.35 6.47
N PRO A 207 0.08 -4.86 7.25
CA PRO A 207 0.28 -5.05 8.69
C PRO A 207 1.38 -6.08 8.99
N HIS A 208 1.51 -7.12 8.16
CA HIS A 208 2.55 -8.13 8.30
C HIS A 208 3.90 -7.59 7.87
N LEU A 209 3.94 -6.85 6.76
CA LEU A 209 5.14 -6.15 6.29
C LEU A 209 5.66 -5.16 7.34
N GLY A 210 4.77 -4.36 7.92
CA GLY A 210 5.11 -3.42 8.99
C GLY A 210 5.63 -4.11 10.26
N ARG A 211 5.06 -5.27 10.64
CA ARG A 211 5.57 -6.06 11.76
C ARG A 211 6.96 -6.62 11.50
N ALA A 212 7.24 -7.09 10.29
CA ALA A 212 8.56 -7.61 9.93
C ALA A 212 9.66 -6.54 9.99
N CYS A 213 9.29 -5.27 9.76
CA CYS A 213 10.21 -4.12 9.81
C CYS A 213 10.24 -3.39 11.17
N SER A 214 9.35 -3.71 12.12
CA SER A 214 9.19 -2.93 13.34
C SER A 214 10.42 -3.02 14.25
N GLY A 215 10.94 -1.86 14.67
CA GLY A 215 12.12 -1.75 15.53
C GLY A 215 13.45 -2.02 14.84
N MET A 216 13.45 -2.42 13.56
CA MET A 216 14.67 -2.68 12.80
C MET A 216 15.17 -1.39 12.16
N LEU A 217 16.49 -1.17 12.20
CA LEU A 217 17.11 -0.04 11.50
C LEU A 217 17.11 -0.27 9.99
N PHE A 218 16.80 0.76 9.22
CA PHE A 218 16.90 0.75 7.76
C PHE A 218 18.24 1.34 7.34
N ASP A 219 19.32 0.75 7.86
CA ASP A 219 20.69 1.20 7.66
C ASP A 219 21.14 1.12 6.20
N LYS A 220 20.74 0.04 5.51
CA LYS A 220 21.07 -0.23 4.11
C LYS A 220 19.88 -0.83 3.37
N LEU A 221 19.83 -0.61 2.06
CA LEU A 221 18.76 -1.13 1.20
C LEU A 221 18.64 -2.66 1.29
N GLU A 222 19.77 -3.37 1.38
CA GLU A 222 19.82 -4.82 1.51
C GLU A 222 19.11 -5.32 2.78
N THR A 223 19.27 -4.58 3.88
CA THR A 223 18.58 -4.86 5.15
C THR A 223 17.07 -4.75 4.97
N VAL A 224 16.60 -3.66 4.35
CA VAL A 224 15.17 -3.45 4.08
C VAL A 224 14.60 -4.56 3.20
N VAL A 225 15.31 -4.92 2.12
CA VAL A 225 14.93 -6.02 1.22
C VAL A 225 14.82 -7.33 1.99
N LYS A 226 15.82 -7.66 2.83
CA LYS A 226 15.83 -8.90 3.63
C LYS A 226 14.67 -8.95 4.62
N LEU A 227 14.41 -7.86 5.34
CA LEU A 227 13.31 -7.76 6.29
C LEU A 227 11.96 -7.95 5.62
N MET A 228 11.69 -7.19 4.55
CA MET A 228 10.43 -7.28 3.82
C MET A 228 10.22 -8.67 3.22
N ARG A 229 11.28 -9.30 2.67
CA ARG A 229 11.21 -10.66 2.09
C ARG A 229 10.89 -11.73 3.12
N ASN A 230 11.30 -11.56 4.37
CA ASN A 230 11.01 -12.50 5.45
C ASN A 230 9.56 -12.41 5.96
N THR A 231 8.77 -11.46 5.46
CA THR A 231 7.35 -11.31 5.83
C THR A 231 6.56 -12.55 5.42
N SER A 232 6.04 -13.26 6.41
CA SER A 232 5.16 -14.41 6.20
C SER A 232 4.16 -14.59 7.34
N THR A 233 3.13 -15.43 7.12
CA THR A 233 2.16 -15.79 8.16
C THR A 233 2.00 -17.29 8.29
N ARG A 234 1.51 -17.73 9.45
CA ARG A 234 1.07 -19.11 9.68
C ARG A 234 -0.07 -19.53 8.75
N THR A 235 -0.85 -18.57 8.25
CA THR A 235 -1.95 -18.77 7.31
C THR A 235 -1.50 -18.80 5.85
N GLY A 236 -0.19 -18.88 5.58
CA GLY A 236 0.34 -19.13 4.24
C GLY A 236 0.77 -17.89 3.45
N LEU A 237 0.63 -16.67 3.99
CA LEU A 237 1.13 -15.46 3.31
C LEU A 237 2.63 -15.57 3.12
N ARG A 238 3.09 -15.35 1.89
CA ARG A 238 4.52 -15.25 1.52
C ARG A 238 4.77 -13.96 0.79
N THR A 239 5.98 -13.41 0.97
CA THR A 239 6.37 -12.12 0.40
C THR A 239 7.58 -12.26 -0.50
N THR A 240 7.50 -11.68 -1.69
CA THR A 240 8.66 -11.49 -2.57
C THR A 240 9.00 -10.00 -2.65
N VAL A 241 10.27 -9.69 -2.89
CA VAL A 241 10.76 -8.31 -2.90
C VAL A 241 11.75 -8.11 -4.03
N ASN A 242 11.55 -7.02 -4.78
CA ASN A 242 12.44 -6.53 -5.82
C ASN A 242 12.72 -5.03 -5.62
N VAL A 243 13.82 -4.54 -6.20
CA VAL A 243 14.18 -3.11 -6.21
C VAL A 243 14.01 -2.58 -7.64
N LEU A 244 13.24 -1.51 -7.79
CA LEU A 244 13.11 -0.76 -9.03
C LEU A 244 14.00 0.47 -8.97
N ARG A 245 15.11 0.42 -9.73
CA ARG A 245 16.11 1.50 -9.80
C ARG A 245 15.78 2.57 -10.85
N GLY A 246 14.55 2.58 -11.37
CA GLY A 246 14.10 3.59 -12.32
C GLY A 246 14.04 4.97 -11.67
N LEU A 247 14.33 6.00 -12.46
CA LEU A 247 14.09 7.39 -12.07
C LEU A 247 12.68 7.79 -12.50
N TYR A 248 11.87 8.15 -11.51
CA TYR A 248 10.48 8.57 -11.68
C TYR A 248 10.35 10.05 -11.33
N GLU A 249 10.16 10.91 -12.31
CA GLU A 249 10.02 12.36 -12.11
C GLU A 249 8.60 12.72 -11.65
N THR A 250 8.49 13.72 -10.76
CA THR A 250 7.20 14.24 -10.30
C THR A 250 6.68 15.36 -11.20
N GLY A 251 5.40 15.70 -11.08
CA GLY A 251 4.81 16.86 -11.75
C GLY A 251 4.28 16.59 -13.16
N GLU A 252 4.43 15.36 -13.67
CA GLU A 252 3.86 14.96 -14.94
C GLU A 252 2.32 14.98 -14.88
N ASN A 253 1.72 15.64 -15.86
CA ASN A 253 0.28 15.69 -16.06
C ASN A 253 -0.07 15.16 -17.46
N ALA A 254 -1.27 14.57 -17.59
CA ALA A 254 -1.70 14.03 -18.86
C ALA A 254 -1.97 15.16 -19.87
N THR A 255 -1.25 15.15 -20.99
CA THR A 255 -1.46 16.08 -22.11
C THR A 255 -2.77 15.77 -22.85
N ALA A 256 -3.24 16.70 -23.70
CA ALA A 256 -4.41 16.48 -24.53
C ALA A 256 -4.26 15.23 -25.42
N THR A 257 -3.08 15.03 -26.02
CA THR A 257 -2.74 13.86 -26.83
C THR A 257 -2.81 12.56 -26.02
N MET A 258 -2.28 12.56 -24.79
CA MET A 258 -2.35 11.38 -23.91
C MET A 258 -3.79 11.01 -23.58
N LYS A 259 -4.66 12.00 -23.34
CA LYS A 259 -6.08 11.78 -23.05
C LYS A 259 -6.83 11.24 -24.27
N ALA A 260 -6.57 11.82 -25.45
CA ALA A 260 -7.20 11.39 -26.71
C ALA A 260 -6.82 9.96 -27.12
N ALA A 261 -5.63 9.50 -26.73
CA ALA A 261 -5.16 8.14 -27.01
C ALA A 261 -5.79 7.07 -26.10
N LEU A 262 -6.49 7.45 -25.03
CA LEU A 262 -7.08 6.48 -24.11
C LEU A 262 -8.29 5.78 -24.73
N ARG A 263 -8.32 4.46 -24.62
CA ARG A 263 -9.49 3.64 -24.94
C ARG A 263 -10.16 3.13 -23.67
N THR A 264 -10.37 4.05 -22.72
CA THR A 264 -11.01 3.73 -21.44
C THR A 264 -12.46 3.37 -21.69
N VAL A 265 -12.88 2.19 -21.23
CA VAL A 265 -14.31 1.83 -21.17
C VAL A 265 -14.73 1.98 -19.71
N PHE A 266 -15.56 2.97 -19.43
CA PHE A 266 -16.13 3.18 -18.11
C PHE A 266 -17.31 2.24 -17.90
N ASP A 267 -17.50 1.77 -16.66
CA ASP A 267 -18.65 0.95 -16.33
C ASP A 267 -19.93 1.79 -16.23
N GLU A 268 -21.08 1.16 -16.48
CA GLU A 268 -22.39 1.82 -16.39
C GLU A 268 -22.67 2.29 -14.96
N GLN A 269 -22.27 1.49 -13.97
CA GLN A 269 -22.45 1.80 -12.55
C GLN A 269 -21.17 2.40 -11.96
N ILE A 270 -21.30 3.61 -11.43
CA ILE A 270 -20.22 4.37 -10.78
C ILE A 270 -18.95 4.48 -11.68
N PRO A 271 -19.06 5.02 -12.90
CA PRO A 271 -17.95 5.11 -13.87
C PRO A 271 -16.72 5.85 -13.34
N ARG A 272 -16.90 6.76 -12.37
CA ARG A 272 -15.79 7.51 -11.77
C ARG A 272 -14.77 6.61 -11.06
N TRP A 273 -15.18 5.42 -10.61
CA TRP A 273 -14.35 4.47 -9.86
C TRP A 273 -14.11 3.16 -10.58
N ASN A 274 -14.91 2.85 -11.61
CA ASN A 274 -14.82 1.57 -12.30
C ASN A 274 -14.65 1.78 -13.80
N TYR A 275 -13.55 1.25 -14.33
CA TYR A 275 -13.20 1.35 -15.74
C TYR A 275 -12.24 0.23 -16.14
N ARG A 276 -12.18 -0.06 -17.43
CA ARG A 276 -11.26 -1.05 -18.00
C ARG A 276 -10.51 -0.51 -19.21
N PHE A 277 -9.36 -1.11 -19.46
CA PHE A 277 -8.60 -0.94 -20.69
C PHE A 277 -8.37 -2.29 -21.32
N SER A 278 -8.62 -2.38 -22.62
CA SER A 278 -8.29 -3.55 -23.43
C SER A 278 -7.03 -3.25 -24.26
N PRO A 279 -6.21 -4.28 -24.56
CA PRO A 279 -5.03 -4.11 -25.40
C PRO A 279 -5.39 -3.55 -26.77
N ILE A 280 -4.60 -2.60 -27.25
CA ILE A 280 -4.66 -2.21 -28.66
C ILE A 280 -4.03 -3.35 -29.45
N ASN A 281 -4.85 -4.17 -30.12
CA ASN A 281 -4.36 -5.12 -31.12
C ASN A 281 -3.53 -4.34 -32.14
N ARG A 282 -2.21 -4.52 -32.11
CA ARG A 282 -1.34 -4.11 -33.21
C ARG A 282 -1.55 -5.13 -34.31
N HIS A 283 -2.47 -4.80 -35.23
CA HIS A 283 -2.50 -5.43 -36.55
C HIS A 283 -1.23 -5.09 -37.32
#